data_AF-A0A844X972-F1
#
_entry.id   AF-A0A844X972-F1
#
_cell.length_a   1.000
_cell.length_b   1.000
_cell.length_c   1.000
_cell.angle_alpha   90.00
_cell.angle_beta   90.00
_cell.angle_gamma   90.00
#
_symmetry.space_group_name_H-M   'P 1'
#
loop_
_entity.id
_entity.type
_entity.pdbx_description
1 polymer ?
#
loop_
_entity_poly.entity_id
_entity_poly.type
_entity_poly.pdbx_seq_one_letter_code
_entity_poly.pdbx_strand_id
1 'polypeptide(L)'
;MNEFEYYIIDRAGDNAYPFIGAQDDSFHTMMYPRTKTRIENPEMVSYKYCEPIPRKPVIGDYFSEPDSIVSKKIAEVLAPLDIKGIQLIPAKIETNTGDILEDYFYIHIYNYLKAVDREKSKCKVDRYDPNLLRWIDRFELDRKVLEKIPLEERLVFKLIEF
;
A
#
# COMPACT_ATOMS: atom_id res chain seq x y z
N MET A 1 24.10 -2.14 17.52
CA MET A 1 22.73 -2.14 16.98
C MET A 1 22.59 -0.88 16.18
N ASN A 2 22.31 -1.00 14.88
CA ASN A 2 21.93 0.17 14.10
C ASN A 2 20.48 0.47 14.47
N GLU A 3 20.23 1.66 15.02
CA GLU A 3 18.87 2.08 15.29
C GLU A 3 18.19 2.41 13.96
N PHE A 4 17.05 1.78 13.71
CA PHE A 4 16.16 2.11 12.61
C PHE A 4 14.72 2.08 13.11
N GLU A 5 13.93 2.98 12.53
CA GLU A 5 12.51 3.14 12.84
C GLU A 5 11.70 2.82 11.59
N TYR A 6 10.51 2.27 11.84
CA TYR A 6 9.56 1.91 10.80
C TYR A 6 8.22 2.55 11.09
N TYR A 7 7.59 3.01 10.02
CA TYR A 7 6.30 3.69 10.06
C TYR A 7 5.32 2.95 9.16
N ILE A 8 4.05 2.96 9.56
CA ILE A 8 2.96 2.47 8.73
C ILE A 8 2.42 3.66 7.96
N ILE A 9 2.29 3.53 6.64
CA ILE A 9 1.55 4.49 5.85
C ILE A 9 0.06 4.13 5.90
N ASP A 10 -0.74 5.08 6.36
CA ASP A 10 -2.20 4.92 6.48
C ASP A 10 -2.88 6.22 6.07
N ARG A 11 -4.14 6.13 5.65
CA ARG A 11 -4.93 7.31 5.34
C ARG A 11 -5.20 8.09 6.62
N ALA A 12 -5.43 9.39 6.47
CA ALA A 12 -6.00 10.17 7.56
C ALA A 12 -7.39 9.61 7.91
N GLY A 13 -7.65 9.38 9.20
CA GLY A 13 -8.93 8.85 9.70
C GLY A 13 -10.12 9.84 9.63
N ASP A 14 -9.97 10.94 8.89
CA ASP A 14 -11.02 11.94 8.67
C ASP A 14 -11.98 11.46 7.56
N ASN A 15 -13.27 11.70 7.76
CA ASN A 15 -14.33 11.42 6.81
C ASN A 15 -14.41 12.44 5.67
N ALA A 16 -13.54 13.46 5.65
CA ALA A 16 -13.41 14.38 4.54
C ALA A 16 -12.70 13.76 3.32
N TYR A 17 -11.87 12.72 3.52
CA TYR A 17 -11.16 12.04 2.44
C TYR A 17 -12.03 10.92 1.85
N PRO A 18 -12.27 10.93 0.53
CA PRO A 18 -13.07 9.89 -0.11
C PRO A 18 -12.32 8.56 -0.15
N PHE A 19 -13.08 7.46 -0.10
CA PHE A 19 -12.57 6.15 -0.49
C PHE A 19 -12.47 6.05 -2.01
N ILE A 20 -11.58 5.20 -2.49
CA ILE A 20 -11.45 4.88 -3.91
C ILE A 20 -11.59 3.37 -4.12
N GLY A 21 -12.06 3.00 -5.30
CA GLY A 21 -12.14 1.61 -5.72
C GLY A 21 -11.91 1.48 -7.22
N ALA A 22 -11.57 0.28 -7.68
CA ALA A 22 -11.35 0.03 -9.10
C ALA A 22 -12.59 0.41 -9.92
N GLN A 23 -12.39 1.01 -11.10
CA GLN A 23 -13.45 1.12 -12.08
C GLN A 23 -13.85 -0.29 -12.56
N ASP A 24 -15.16 -0.49 -12.81
CA ASP A 24 -15.74 -1.83 -12.99
C ASP A 24 -15.22 -2.54 -14.26
N ASP A 25 -14.75 -1.78 -15.24
CA ASP A 25 -14.20 -2.25 -16.51
C ASP A 25 -12.65 -2.39 -16.48
N SER A 26 -12.01 -2.06 -15.37
CA SER A 26 -10.54 -2.07 -15.25
C SER A 26 -10.04 -3.36 -14.61
N PHE A 27 -9.97 -4.43 -15.40
CA PHE A 27 -9.54 -5.76 -14.93
C PHE A 27 -8.14 -5.74 -14.29
N HIS A 28 -7.19 -5.03 -14.90
CA HIS A 28 -5.83 -4.94 -14.35
C HIS A 28 -5.78 -4.19 -13.03
N THR A 29 -6.59 -3.15 -12.83
CA THR A 29 -6.71 -2.45 -11.54
C THR A 29 -7.17 -3.39 -10.43
N MET A 30 -8.06 -4.34 -10.74
CA MET A 30 -8.48 -5.37 -9.77
C MET A 30 -7.43 -6.47 -9.54
N MET A 31 -6.53 -6.69 -10.50
CA MET A 31 -5.58 -7.80 -10.48
C MET A 31 -4.20 -7.45 -9.92
N TYR A 32 -3.67 -6.27 -10.25
CA TYR A 32 -2.36 -5.82 -9.78
C TYR A 32 -2.18 -5.85 -8.25
N PRO A 33 -3.19 -5.61 -7.41
CA PRO A 33 -3.08 -5.71 -5.95
C PRO A 33 -2.77 -7.13 -5.48
N ARG A 34 -3.14 -8.13 -6.30
CA ARG A 34 -2.97 -9.57 -6.03
C ARG A 34 -1.68 -10.12 -6.61
N THR A 35 -0.99 -9.36 -7.46
CA THR A 35 0.28 -9.77 -8.07
C THR A 35 1.40 -9.64 -7.02
N LYS A 36 2.20 -10.69 -6.86
CA LYS A 36 3.31 -10.73 -5.89
C LYS A 36 4.69 -10.59 -6.54
N THR A 37 4.72 -10.20 -7.81
CA THR A 37 5.92 -10.05 -8.63
C THR A 37 5.83 -8.76 -9.40
N ARG A 38 6.97 -8.27 -9.88
CA ARG A 38 7.03 -7.15 -10.82
C ARG A 38 6.05 -7.37 -11.98
N ILE A 39 5.28 -6.35 -12.31
CA ILE A 39 4.36 -6.34 -13.45
C ILE A 39 5.16 -5.90 -14.67
N GLU A 40 5.20 -6.75 -15.69
CA GLU A 40 5.82 -6.42 -16.97
C GLU A 40 4.85 -5.61 -17.82
N ASN A 41 5.34 -4.50 -18.39
CA ASN A 41 4.55 -3.55 -19.19
C ASN A 41 3.23 -3.12 -18.51
N PRO A 42 3.30 -2.49 -17.32
CA PRO A 42 2.10 -2.12 -16.59
C PRO A 42 1.26 -1.10 -17.36
N GLU A 43 -0.05 -1.32 -17.38
CA GLU A 43 -1.03 -0.37 -17.90
C GLU A 43 -1.47 0.61 -16.79
N MET A 44 -1.95 1.78 -17.19
CA MET A 44 -2.48 2.77 -16.25
C MET A 44 -3.70 2.23 -15.52
N VAL A 45 -3.66 2.22 -14.19
CA VAL A 45 -4.80 1.78 -13.36
C VAL A 45 -5.84 2.89 -13.23
N SER A 46 -7.10 2.50 -13.05
CA SER A 46 -8.24 3.43 -13.07
C SER A 46 -9.16 3.20 -11.88
N TYR A 47 -9.30 4.23 -11.06
CA TYR A 47 -10.11 4.22 -9.85
C TYR A 47 -11.27 5.23 -9.96
N LYS A 48 -12.26 5.07 -9.09
CA LYS A 48 -13.37 6.01 -8.88
C LYS A 48 -13.63 6.20 -7.38
N TYR A 49 -14.24 7.32 -7.01
CA TYR A 49 -14.74 7.49 -5.64
C TYR A 49 -15.77 6.43 -5.28
N CYS A 50 -15.67 5.91 -4.06
CA CYS A 50 -16.57 4.90 -3.51
C CYS A 50 -17.35 5.44 -2.31
N GLU A 51 -18.55 4.89 -2.11
CA GLU A 51 -19.39 5.23 -0.97
C GLU A 51 -18.77 4.75 0.36
N PRO A 52 -18.90 5.52 1.46
CA PRO A 52 -19.56 6.81 1.55
C PRO A 52 -18.73 7.96 0.95
N ILE A 53 -19.33 8.74 0.04
CA ILE A 53 -18.66 9.91 -0.55
C ILE A 53 -18.89 11.14 0.35
N PRO A 54 -17.82 11.85 0.78
CA PRO A 54 -17.96 13.05 1.60
C PRO A 54 -18.72 14.15 0.85
N ARG A 55 -19.52 14.97 1.56
CA ARG A 55 -20.23 16.11 0.95
C ARG A 55 -19.28 17.16 0.34
N LYS A 56 -18.09 17.29 0.90
CA LYS A 56 -17.01 18.17 0.44
C LYS A 56 -15.71 17.38 0.48
N PRO A 57 -15.44 16.54 -0.53
CA PRO A 57 -14.25 15.70 -0.54
C PRO A 57 -12.97 16.54 -0.50
N VAL A 58 -12.03 16.14 0.34
CA VAL A 58 -10.66 16.65 0.34
C VAL A 58 -9.83 15.69 -0.49
N ILE A 59 -9.15 16.22 -1.51
CA ILE A 59 -8.23 15.47 -2.35
C ILE A 59 -6.91 15.33 -1.59
N GLY A 60 -6.59 14.10 -1.19
CA GLY A 60 -5.35 13.78 -0.47
C GLY A 60 -4.19 13.43 -1.40
N ASP A 61 -2.96 13.55 -0.90
CA ASP A 61 -1.78 13.05 -1.59
C ASP A 61 -1.60 11.53 -1.44
N TYR A 62 -2.36 10.89 -0.53
CA TYR A 62 -2.39 9.43 -0.33
C TYR A 62 -3.82 8.94 -0.17
N PHE A 63 -4.15 7.86 -0.87
CA PHE A 63 -5.35 7.06 -0.66
C PHE A 63 -4.94 5.66 -0.24
N SER A 64 -5.63 5.12 0.76
CA SER A 64 -5.50 3.73 1.18
C SER A 64 -6.74 2.94 0.75
N GLU A 65 -6.49 1.69 0.40
CA GLU A 65 -7.46 0.65 0.05
C GLU A 65 -8.12 0.77 -1.34
N PRO A 66 -8.25 -0.36 -2.07
CA PRO A 66 -7.52 -1.62 -1.82
C PRO A 66 -6.00 -1.47 -1.96
N ASP A 67 -5.53 -0.31 -2.44
CA ASP A 67 -4.16 -0.07 -2.83
C ASP A 67 -3.58 1.22 -2.25
N SER A 68 -2.25 1.34 -2.28
CA SER A 68 -1.53 2.56 -1.96
C SER A 68 -1.45 3.44 -3.20
N ILE A 69 -2.34 4.43 -3.31
CA ILE A 69 -2.33 5.41 -4.40
C ILE A 69 -1.77 6.73 -3.87
N VAL A 70 -0.79 7.28 -4.57
CA VAL A 70 -0.11 8.51 -4.19
C VAL A 70 -0.15 9.55 -5.28
N SER A 71 -0.15 10.83 -4.90
CA SER A 71 0.00 11.91 -5.86
C SER A 71 1.38 11.90 -6.50
N LYS A 72 1.48 12.59 -7.63
CA LYS A 72 2.74 12.85 -8.33
C LYS A 72 3.83 13.41 -7.43
N LYS A 73 3.49 14.26 -6.45
CA LYS A 73 4.47 14.84 -5.51
C LYS A 73 5.21 13.76 -4.71
N ILE A 74 4.47 12.77 -4.20
CA ILE A 74 5.06 11.65 -3.45
C ILE A 74 5.79 10.71 -4.43
N ALA A 75 5.21 10.45 -5.60
CA ALA A 75 5.85 9.62 -6.62
C ALA A 75 7.22 10.17 -7.06
N GLU A 76 7.34 11.49 -7.23
CA GLU A 76 8.60 12.18 -7.57
C GLU A 76 9.66 12.08 -6.45
N VAL A 77 9.24 11.95 -5.20
CA VAL A 77 10.16 11.69 -4.07
C VAL A 77 10.59 10.22 -4.03
N LEU A 78 9.69 9.28 -4.35
CA LEU A 78 9.99 7.84 -4.32
C LEU A 78 10.81 7.37 -5.52
N ALA A 79 10.56 7.91 -6.72
CA ALA A 79 11.21 7.51 -7.95
C ALA A 79 12.75 7.51 -7.90
N PRO A 80 13.44 8.56 -7.42
CA PRO A 80 14.90 8.59 -7.40
C PRO A 80 15.53 7.68 -6.33
N LEU A 81 14.75 7.16 -5.39
CA LEU A 81 15.26 6.26 -4.34
C LEU A 81 15.51 4.84 -4.86
N ASP A 82 15.00 4.50 -6.04
CA ASP A 82 15.13 3.18 -6.68
C ASP A 82 14.88 2.02 -5.70
N ILE A 83 13.79 2.14 -4.93
CA ILE A 83 13.52 1.22 -3.83
C ILE A 83 13.26 -0.18 -4.38
N LYS A 84 14.00 -1.16 -3.87
CA LYS A 84 13.86 -2.55 -4.30
C LYS A 84 12.45 -3.06 -4.04
N GLY A 85 11.83 -3.61 -5.09
CA GLY A 85 10.54 -4.30 -4.97
C GLY A 85 9.31 -3.39 -4.93
N ILE A 86 9.42 -2.17 -5.47
CA ILE A 86 8.28 -1.31 -5.78
C ILE A 86 8.22 -0.95 -7.28
N GLN A 87 7.02 -0.72 -7.81
CA GLN A 87 6.80 -0.01 -9.08
C GLN A 87 5.82 1.14 -8.86
N LEU A 88 6.08 2.26 -9.51
CA LEU A 88 5.12 3.37 -9.62
C LEU A 88 4.38 3.22 -10.94
N ILE A 89 3.11 2.85 -10.88
CA ILE A 89 2.24 2.63 -12.05
C ILE A 89 1.30 3.84 -12.16
N PRO A 90 1.20 4.53 -13.31
CA PRO A 90 0.28 5.65 -13.48
C PRO A 90 -1.15 5.27 -13.09
N ALA A 91 -1.85 6.19 -12.43
CA ALA A 91 -3.20 6.01 -11.96
C ALA A 91 -4.05 7.23 -12.27
N LYS A 92 -5.31 7.00 -12.65
CA LYS A 92 -6.33 8.04 -12.70
C LYS A 92 -7.45 7.76 -11.70
N ILE A 93 -8.05 8.82 -11.16
CA ILE A 93 -9.16 8.73 -10.21
C ILE A 93 -10.32 9.57 -10.71
N GLU A 94 -11.46 8.94 -10.97
CA GLU A 94 -12.72 9.63 -11.28
C GLU A 94 -13.43 10.04 -10.00
N THR A 95 -13.77 11.32 -9.91
CA THR A 95 -14.52 11.89 -8.79
C THR A 95 -16.03 11.68 -8.96
N ASN A 96 -16.81 11.95 -7.92
CA ASN A 96 -18.27 11.86 -8.00
C ASN A 96 -18.92 12.96 -8.88
N THR A 97 -18.17 13.98 -9.31
CA THR A 97 -18.61 15.01 -10.27
C THR A 97 -18.26 14.65 -11.72
N GLY A 98 -17.54 13.54 -11.95
CA GLY A 98 -17.04 13.13 -13.27
C GLY A 98 -15.69 13.74 -13.63
N ASP A 99 -15.08 14.56 -12.76
CA ASP A 99 -13.71 15.06 -12.97
C ASP A 99 -12.70 13.92 -12.83
N ILE A 100 -11.65 13.95 -13.65
CA ILE A 100 -10.57 12.95 -13.64
C ILE A 100 -9.30 13.57 -13.04
N LEU A 101 -8.76 12.92 -12.03
CA LEU A 101 -7.46 13.25 -11.44
C LEU A 101 -6.39 12.35 -12.09
N GLU A 102 -5.50 12.92 -12.91
CA GLU A 102 -4.51 12.15 -13.70
C GLU A 102 -3.09 12.15 -13.09
N ASP A 103 -2.81 13.01 -12.09
CA ASP A 103 -1.51 13.13 -11.45
C ASP A 103 -1.34 12.18 -10.25
N TYR A 104 -1.72 10.91 -10.41
CA TYR A 104 -1.64 9.88 -9.38
C TYR A 104 -0.89 8.62 -9.84
N PHE A 105 -0.40 7.86 -8.87
CA PHE A 105 0.37 6.64 -9.09
C PHE A 105 -0.03 5.57 -8.08
N TYR A 106 -0.22 4.35 -8.55
CA TYR A 106 -0.28 3.17 -7.71
C TYR A 106 1.14 2.72 -7.34
N ILE A 107 1.38 2.56 -6.04
CA ILE A 107 2.59 1.93 -5.52
C ILE A 107 2.38 0.42 -5.50
N HIS A 108 2.84 -0.25 -6.56
CA HIS A 108 2.88 -1.69 -6.59
C HIS A 108 4.05 -2.21 -5.75
N ILE A 109 3.76 -2.62 -4.52
CA ILE A 109 4.75 -3.22 -3.62
C ILE A 109 4.70 -4.74 -3.76
N TYR A 110 5.79 -5.32 -4.29
CA TYR A 110 6.00 -6.76 -4.41
C TYR A 110 7.19 -7.27 -3.57
N ASN A 111 7.69 -6.42 -2.67
CA ASN A 111 8.62 -6.81 -1.61
C ASN A 111 7.84 -7.27 -0.37
N TYR A 112 7.95 -8.55 -0.01
CA TYR A 112 7.27 -9.12 1.15
C TYR A 112 8.30 -9.68 2.13
N LEU A 113 8.27 -9.19 3.37
CA LEU A 113 9.16 -9.63 4.43
C LEU A 113 8.38 -10.35 5.53
N LYS A 114 8.94 -11.43 6.06
CA LYS A 114 8.46 -12.09 7.28
C LYS A 114 9.18 -11.46 8.47
N ALA A 115 8.54 -10.48 9.10
CA ALA A 115 9.20 -9.64 10.08
C ALA A 115 8.33 -9.31 11.29
N VAL A 116 7.24 -10.04 11.56
CA VAL A 116 6.48 -9.89 12.81
C VAL A 116 7.15 -10.69 13.94
N ASP A 117 7.53 -10.01 15.02
CA ASP A 117 7.93 -10.66 16.28
C ASP A 117 6.67 -11.17 16.98
N ARG A 118 6.33 -12.44 16.74
CA ARG A 118 5.09 -13.06 17.25
C ARG A 118 5.06 -13.23 18.77
N GLU A 119 6.21 -13.28 19.41
CA GLU A 119 6.29 -13.45 20.86
C GLU A 119 5.93 -12.14 21.59
N LYS A 120 6.28 -11.00 20.99
CA LYS A 120 6.00 -9.66 21.55
C LYS A 120 4.73 -9.01 21.00
N SER A 121 4.23 -9.53 19.88
CA SER A 121 2.99 -9.08 19.26
C SER A 121 1.75 -9.65 19.93
N LYS A 122 0.67 -8.88 19.97
CA LYS A 122 -0.66 -9.33 20.36
C LYS A 122 -1.49 -9.54 19.10
N CYS A 123 -1.41 -10.76 18.57
CA CYS A 123 -2.05 -11.17 17.33
C CYS A 123 -2.72 -12.54 17.45
N LYS A 124 -3.65 -12.85 16.54
CA LYS A 124 -4.26 -14.18 16.38
C LYS A 124 -3.83 -14.75 15.03
N VAL A 125 -3.29 -15.96 15.04
CA VAL A 125 -2.97 -16.69 13.82
C VAL A 125 -4.23 -17.07 13.06
N ASP A 126 -4.09 -17.27 11.76
CA ASP A 126 -5.17 -17.85 10.96
C ASP A 126 -5.44 -19.31 11.37
N ARG A 127 -6.70 -19.72 11.21
CA ARG A 127 -7.19 -21.06 11.59
C ARG A 127 -6.72 -22.16 10.64
N TYR A 128 -6.39 -21.81 9.39
CA TYR A 128 -6.01 -22.74 8.34
C TYR A 128 -4.52 -22.66 8.02
N ASP A 129 -3.91 -21.47 8.11
CA ASP A 129 -2.47 -21.29 7.98
C ASP A 129 -1.86 -20.61 9.22
N PRO A 130 -1.18 -21.35 10.11
CA PRO A 130 -0.54 -20.77 11.28
C PRO A 130 0.59 -19.78 10.92
N ASN A 131 1.04 -19.71 9.66
CA ASN A 131 2.00 -18.70 9.19
C ASN A 131 1.36 -17.35 8.86
N LEU A 132 0.03 -17.25 8.83
CA LEU A 132 -0.68 -16.00 8.60
C LEU A 132 -1.33 -15.49 9.91
N LEU A 133 -1.60 -14.20 9.95
CA LEU A 133 -2.26 -13.50 11.04
C LEU A 133 -3.65 -13.07 10.57
N ARG A 134 -4.67 -13.51 11.31
CA ARG A 134 -6.06 -13.13 11.03
C ARG A 134 -6.46 -11.84 11.72
N TRP A 135 -5.83 -11.52 12.84
CA TRP A 135 -6.16 -10.33 13.62
C TRP A 135 -4.95 -9.82 14.38
N ILE A 136 -4.89 -8.52 14.55
CA ILE A 136 -3.81 -7.80 15.19
C ILE A 136 -4.37 -6.69 16.08
N ASP A 137 -3.91 -6.65 17.33
CA ASP A 137 -4.12 -5.52 18.25
C ASP A 137 -2.91 -4.58 18.22
N ARG A 138 -1.74 -5.21 18.32
CA ARG A 138 -0.43 -4.59 18.39
C ARG A 138 0.58 -5.55 17.80
N PHE A 139 1.50 -5.06 17.00
CA PHE A 139 2.68 -5.83 16.60
C PHE A 139 3.96 -5.11 16.89
N GLU A 140 5.01 -5.92 16.96
CA GLU A 140 6.39 -5.47 16.94
C GLU A 140 7.09 -6.14 15.75
N LEU A 141 7.99 -5.38 15.12
CA LEU A 141 8.84 -5.94 14.08
C LEU A 141 10.01 -6.71 14.71
N ASP A 142 10.33 -7.89 14.18
CA ASP A 142 11.51 -8.66 14.55
C ASP A 142 12.77 -7.98 14.02
N ARG A 143 13.37 -7.15 14.87
CA ARG A 143 14.60 -6.41 14.56
C ARG A 143 15.77 -7.33 14.19
N LYS A 144 15.87 -8.52 14.79
CA LYS A 144 16.98 -9.45 14.50
C LYS A 144 16.87 -10.02 13.09
N VAL A 145 15.65 -10.15 12.57
CA VAL A 145 15.42 -10.52 11.17
C VAL A 145 15.76 -9.34 10.26
N LEU A 146 15.24 -8.14 10.56
CA LEU A 146 15.47 -6.95 9.73
C LEU A 146 16.93 -6.50 9.68
N GLU A 147 17.70 -6.66 10.77
CA GLU A 147 19.13 -6.35 10.81
C GLU A 147 19.97 -7.19 9.83
N LYS A 148 19.49 -8.39 9.47
CA LYS A 148 20.16 -9.27 8.50
C LYS A 148 19.84 -8.91 7.05
N ILE A 149 18.86 -8.05 6.84
CA ILE A 149 18.40 -7.61 5.52
C ILE A 149 19.05 -6.25 5.23
N PRO A 150 19.75 -6.09 4.09
CA PRO A 150 20.34 -4.80 3.72
C PRO A 150 19.28 -3.69 3.68
N LEU A 151 19.64 -2.46 4.05
CA LEU A 151 18.69 -1.36 4.21
C LEU A 151 17.89 -1.13 2.92
N GLU A 152 18.57 -1.15 1.78
CA GLU A 152 18.03 -1.00 0.43
C GLU A 152 16.94 -2.03 0.08
N GLU A 153 16.91 -3.18 0.76
CA GLU A 153 15.90 -4.22 0.58
C GLU A 153 14.72 -4.13 1.55
N ARG A 154 14.76 -3.17 2.48
CA ARG A 154 13.75 -3.02 3.55
C ARG A 154 13.32 -1.57 3.80
N LEU A 155 13.45 -0.70 2.79
CA LEU A 155 12.93 0.67 2.83
C LEU A 155 11.40 0.69 2.77
N VAL A 156 10.82 -0.09 1.85
CA VAL A 156 9.36 -0.29 1.70
C VAL A 156 9.09 -1.77 1.48
N PHE A 157 8.17 -2.33 2.25
CA PHE A 157 7.75 -3.73 2.14
C PHE A 157 6.36 -3.94 2.72
N LYS A 158 5.74 -5.04 2.33
CA LYS A 158 4.55 -5.60 2.97
C LYS A 158 4.98 -6.74 3.90
N LEU A 159 4.23 -6.94 4.98
CA LEU A 159 4.41 -8.09 5.86
C LEU A 159 3.72 -9.30 5.24
N ILE A 160 4.45 -10.40 5.05
CA ILE A 160 3.90 -11.62 4.44
C ILE A 160 2.90 -12.34 5.36
N GLU A 161 2.92 -12.00 6.64
CA GLU A 161 2.01 -12.53 7.63
C GLU A 161 0.55 -12.07 7.46
N PHE A 162 0.26 -11.12 6.56
CA PHE A 162 -1.08 -10.56 6.31
C PHE A 162 -1.59 -10.86 4.89
#